data_AF-A0A5E7YQQ3-F1
#
_entry.id   AF-A0A5E7YQQ3-F1
#
_cell.length_a   1.000
_cell.length_b   1.000
_cell.length_c   1.000
_cell.angle_alpha   90.00
_cell.angle_beta   90.00
_cell.angle_gamma   90.00
#
_symmetry.space_group_name_H-M   'P 1'
#
loop_
_entity.id
_entity.type
_entity.pdbx_description
1 polymer ?
#
loop_
_entity_poly.entity_id
_entity_poly.type
_entity_poly.pdbx_seq_one_letter_code
_entity_poly.pdbx_strand_id
1 'polypeptide(L)'
;MSMFRYYAAKSKGQALVPAKAIHTNFLRTGRINRQDDWVAEERRYLTEEEVAERTGKRLEKAGRKTHQRLNGFHRKIRFPEIIFHKTLATAPHLGYVHVTASKADFADHKDVTWGFYIANFSAEIGAESVDDIAAGKAVVLPAETVAAGAGDSMTEQAAREHFFHHVKPGYSRMYFAVAMKNAEAGENRRQVINRDIRDNGVLFRTADPKTALKNVLMLGARNAELRKIVEAIG
;
A
#
# COMPACT_ATOMS: atom_id res chain seq x y z
N MET A 1 -20.98 15.93 -7.14
CA MET A 1 -20.23 14.89 -6.38
C MET A 1 -20.50 13.54 -7.02
N SER A 2 -19.52 12.98 -7.73
CA SER A 2 -19.65 11.70 -8.43
C SER A 2 -19.47 10.54 -7.45
N MET A 3 -20.56 9.85 -7.13
CA MET A 3 -20.60 8.75 -6.15
C MET A 3 -20.25 7.43 -6.84
N PHE A 4 -19.02 6.96 -6.68
CA PHE A 4 -18.58 5.67 -7.22
C PHE A 4 -19.26 4.53 -6.45
N ARG A 5 -19.99 3.65 -7.15
CA ARG A 5 -20.68 2.49 -6.58
C ARG A 5 -19.80 1.23 -6.68
N TYR A 6 -19.42 0.64 -5.54
CA TYR A 6 -18.62 -0.59 -5.48
C TYR A 6 -19.52 -1.83 -5.56
N TYR A 7 -19.20 -2.76 -6.47
CA TYR A 7 -19.89 -4.06 -6.61
C TYR A 7 -18.96 -5.20 -6.18
N ALA A 8 -19.54 -6.23 -5.55
CA ALA A 8 -18.86 -7.50 -5.31
C ALA A 8 -19.55 -8.62 -6.09
N ALA A 9 -18.82 -9.31 -6.96
CA ALA A 9 -19.22 -10.65 -7.39
C ALA A 9 -18.97 -11.61 -6.22
N LYS A 10 -20.00 -12.28 -5.71
CA LYS A 10 -19.80 -13.39 -4.76
C LYS A 10 -19.00 -14.48 -5.48
N SER A 11 -17.89 -14.93 -4.90
CA SER A 11 -17.37 -16.26 -5.22
C SER A 11 -18.29 -17.27 -4.55
N LYS A 12 -19.03 -18.05 -5.36
CA LYS A 12 -19.83 -19.18 -4.87
C LYS A 12 -18.95 -20.08 -4.00
N GLY A 13 -19.45 -20.45 -2.82
CA GLY A 13 -19.06 -21.72 -2.21
C GLY A 13 -19.35 -22.80 -3.25
N GLN A 14 -18.34 -23.61 -3.56
CA GLN A 14 -18.42 -24.60 -4.61
C GLN A 14 -19.41 -25.69 -4.18
N ALA A 15 -20.67 -25.55 -4.54
CA ALA A 15 -21.51 -26.71 -4.74
C ALA A 15 -20.90 -27.48 -5.92
N LEU A 16 -20.57 -28.75 -5.72
CA LEU A 16 -20.10 -29.66 -6.77
C LEU A 16 -21.24 -29.88 -7.77
N VAL A 17 -21.47 -28.88 -8.62
CA VAL A 17 -22.26 -29.08 -9.83
C VAL A 17 -21.38 -29.94 -10.73
N PRO A 18 -21.83 -31.13 -11.17
CA PRO A 18 -21.06 -31.94 -12.09
C PRO A 18 -20.71 -31.09 -13.30
N ALA A 19 -19.44 -31.11 -13.71
CA ALA A 19 -18.95 -30.31 -14.83
C ALA A 19 -19.83 -30.61 -16.06
N LYS A 20 -20.69 -29.65 -16.44
CA LYS A 20 -21.42 -29.73 -17.71
C LYS A 20 -20.36 -29.75 -18.80
N ALA A 21 -20.32 -30.85 -19.56
CA ALA A 21 -19.38 -31.03 -20.65
C ALA A 21 -19.54 -29.87 -21.64
N ILE A 22 -18.53 -29.00 -21.70
CA ILE A 22 -18.51 -27.77 -22.51
C ILE A 22 -18.67 -28.07 -24.02
N HIS A 23 -18.44 -29.32 -24.43
CA HIS A 23 -18.33 -29.71 -25.84
C HIS A 23 -19.49 -30.56 -26.38
N THR A 24 -20.47 -30.99 -25.56
CA THR A 24 -21.52 -31.92 -26.05
C THR A 24 -22.65 -31.23 -26.81
N ASN A 25 -22.97 -29.96 -26.51
CA ASN A 25 -24.07 -29.25 -27.17
C ASN A 25 -23.68 -28.58 -28.50
N PHE A 26 -22.38 -28.33 -28.74
CA PHE A 26 -21.92 -27.73 -30.00
C PHE A 26 -22.06 -28.71 -31.18
N LEU A 27 -21.66 -29.97 -30.99
CA LEU A 27 -21.81 -31.02 -32.02
C LEU A 27 -23.28 -31.28 -32.38
N ARG A 28 -24.21 -30.98 -31.47
CA ARG A 28 -25.65 -31.19 -31.66
C ARG A 28 -26.38 -29.98 -32.26
N THR A 29 -25.95 -28.76 -31.96
CA THR A 29 -26.70 -27.54 -32.31
C THR A 29 -25.92 -26.54 -33.17
N GLY A 30 -24.63 -26.77 -33.41
CA GLY A 30 -23.75 -25.88 -34.19
C GLY A 30 -23.51 -24.50 -33.57
N ARG A 31 -24.03 -24.24 -32.37
CA ARG A 31 -23.95 -22.93 -31.69
C ARG A 31 -23.17 -23.05 -30.39
N ILE A 32 -22.14 -22.23 -30.23
CA ILE A 32 -21.43 -22.06 -28.97
C ILE A 32 -22.30 -21.16 -28.09
N ASN A 33 -22.92 -21.74 -27.06
CA ASN A 33 -23.70 -20.96 -26.12
C ASN A 33 -22.76 -20.09 -25.27
N ARG A 34 -22.60 -18.83 -25.65
CA ARG A 34 -21.95 -17.78 -24.84
C ARG A 34 -22.97 -17.11 -23.93
N GLN A 35 -23.84 -17.89 -23.29
CA GLN A 35 -24.70 -17.36 -22.24
C GLN A 35 -23.83 -17.05 -21.04
N ASP A 36 -23.47 -15.79 -20.99
CA ASP A 36 -22.93 -15.07 -19.86
C ASP A 36 -24.05 -15.05 -18.80
N ASP A 37 -24.09 -16.10 -17.96
CA ASP A 37 -25.08 -16.32 -16.88
C ASP A 37 -24.93 -15.27 -15.77
N TRP A 38 -25.18 -13.99 -16.07
CA TRP A 38 -25.18 -12.90 -15.11
C TRP A 38 -26.58 -12.74 -14.50
N VAL A 39 -26.80 -13.33 -13.32
CA VAL A 39 -28.05 -13.13 -12.56
C VAL A 39 -28.02 -11.78 -11.84
N ALA A 40 -28.87 -10.84 -12.27
CA ALA A 40 -28.92 -9.48 -11.74
C ALA A 40 -29.28 -9.40 -10.23
N GLU A 41 -29.99 -10.40 -9.70
CA GLU A 41 -30.44 -10.47 -8.30
C GLU A 41 -29.32 -10.69 -7.26
N GLU A 42 -28.11 -11.09 -7.68
CA GLU A 42 -27.01 -11.37 -6.73
C GLU A 42 -26.16 -10.14 -6.36
N ARG A 43 -26.44 -8.95 -6.91
CA ARG A 43 -25.67 -7.73 -6.66
C ARG A 43 -26.04 -7.08 -5.32
N ARG A 44 -25.48 -7.61 -4.22
CA ARG A 44 -25.52 -6.95 -2.91
C ARG A 44 -24.46 -5.84 -2.84
N TYR A 45 -24.90 -4.61 -2.54
CA TYR A 45 -24.00 -3.51 -2.18
C TYR A 45 -23.33 -3.79 -0.84
N LEU A 46 -22.03 -3.51 -0.75
CA LEU A 46 -21.27 -3.63 0.50
C LEU A 46 -21.28 -2.28 1.22
N THR A 47 -21.23 -2.33 2.55
CA THR A 47 -21.00 -1.12 3.35
C THR A 47 -19.53 -0.67 3.24
N GLU A 48 -19.25 0.60 3.56
CA GLU A 48 -17.88 1.14 3.54
C GLU A 48 -16.96 0.38 4.50
N GLU A 49 -17.48 0.01 5.68
CA GLU A 49 -16.79 -0.81 6.67
C GLU A 49 -16.46 -2.21 6.14
N GLU A 50 -17.43 -2.88 5.51
CA GLU A 50 -17.20 -4.20 4.89
C GLU A 50 -16.14 -4.12 3.77
N VAL A 51 -16.14 -3.04 2.99
CA VAL A 51 -15.12 -2.80 1.95
C VAL A 51 -13.75 -2.56 2.58
N ALA A 52 -13.68 -1.78 3.66
CA ALA A 52 -12.44 -1.51 4.38
C ALA A 52 -11.84 -2.79 4.95
N GLU A 53 -12.63 -3.64 5.61
CA GLU A 53 -12.17 -4.91 6.14
C GLU A 53 -11.65 -5.87 5.06
N ARG A 54 -12.38 -5.98 3.94
CA ARG A 54 -11.96 -6.83 2.81
C ARG A 54 -10.67 -6.31 2.19
N THR A 55 -10.56 -5.00 2.03
CA THR A 55 -9.36 -4.35 1.51
C THR A 55 -8.19 -4.56 2.46
N GLY A 56 -8.41 -4.41 3.76
CA GLY A 56 -7.43 -4.69 4.81
C GLY A 56 -6.88 -6.11 4.75
N LYS A 57 -7.76 -7.12 4.69
CA LYS A 57 -7.37 -8.54 4.53
C LYS A 57 -6.54 -8.78 3.26
N ARG A 58 -6.89 -8.12 2.15
CA ARG A 58 -6.14 -8.21 0.88
C ARG A 58 -4.75 -7.57 1.00
N LEU A 59 -4.68 -6.40 1.63
CA LEU A 59 -3.43 -5.67 1.89
C LEU A 59 -2.51 -6.47 2.81
N GLU A 60 -3.04 -7.03 3.90
CA GLU A 60 -2.29 -7.89 4.82
C GLU A 60 -1.72 -9.12 4.10
N LYS A 61 -2.54 -9.82 3.29
CA LYS A 61 -2.08 -10.95 2.48
C LYS A 61 -0.98 -10.54 1.49
N ALA A 62 -1.10 -9.37 0.87
CA ALA A 62 -0.08 -8.83 -0.02
C ALA A 62 1.23 -8.50 0.73
N GLY A 63 1.12 -7.95 1.94
CA GLY A 63 2.24 -7.71 2.85
C GLY A 63 2.97 -8.99 3.21
N ARG A 64 2.25 -10.00 3.72
CA ARG A 64 2.82 -11.33 4.08
C ARG A 64 3.53 -11.97 2.89
N LYS A 65 2.89 -11.97 1.72
CA LYS A 65 3.50 -12.52 0.49
C LYS A 65 4.76 -11.77 0.07
N THR A 66 4.80 -10.45 0.25
CA THR A 66 5.96 -9.63 -0.10
C THR A 66 7.10 -9.84 0.89
N HIS A 67 6.81 -9.93 2.19
CA HIS A 67 7.78 -10.28 3.23
C HIS A 67 8.40 -11.66 2.98
N GLN A 68 7.58 -12.67 2.67
CA GLN A 68 8.05 -14.01 2.30
C GLN A 68 9.01 -13.97 1.10
N ARG A 69 8.68 -13.20 0.05
CA ARG A 69 9.53 -13.03 -1.13
C ARG A 69 10.85 -12.33 -0.81
N LEU A 70 10.80 -11.26 -0.02
CA LEU A 70 11.97 -10.52 0.43
C LEU A 70 12.94 -11.44 1.18
N ASN A 71 12.42 -12.17 2.17
CA ASN A 71 13.24 -13.06 2.97
C ASN A 71 13.66 -14.32 2.21
N GLY A 72 12.89 -14.78 1.23
CA GLY A 72 13.25 -15.91 0.37
C GLY A 72 14.44 -15.64 -0.54
N PHE A 73 14.83 -14.38 -0.74
CA PHE A 73 15.87 -13.99 -1.69
C PHE A 73 17.28 -14.47 -1.30
N HIS A 74 17.74 -14.18 -0.08
CA HIS A 74 19.10 -14.54 0.34
C HIS A 74 19.19 -14.82 1.84
N ARG A 75 19.91 -15.87 2.25
CA ARG A 75 19.98 -16.31 3.66
C ARG A 75 20.49 -15.22 4.61
N LYS A 76 21.44 -14.39 4.18
CA LYS A 76 22.03 -13.29 4.96
C LYS A 76 21.19 -12.01 4.97
N ILE A 77 20.21 -11.85 4.09
CA ILE A 77 19.33 -10.68 4.03
C ILE A 77 17.98 -11.10 4.58
N ARG A 78 17.72 -10.77 5.84
CA ARG A 78 16.46 -11.10 6.52
C ARG A 78 15.89 -9.85 7.15
N PHE A 79 14.59 -9.69 7.02
CA PHE A 79 13.83 -8.58 7.56
C PHE A 79 12.79 -9.09 8.56
N PRO A 80 12.55 -8.35 9.65
CA PRO A 80 11.50 -8.69 10.60
C PRO A 80 10.12 -8.58 9.96
N GLU A 81 9.19 -9.42 10.38
CA GLU A 81 7.79 -9.37 9.92
C GLU A 81 7.03 -8.35 10.75
N ILE A 82 6.77 -7.17 10.18
CA ILE A 82 5.99 -6.11 10.81
C ILE A 82 4.91 -5.73 9.82
N ILE A 83 3.72 -6.29 9.98
CA ILE A 83 2.65 -6.13 9.00
C ILE A 83 1.47 -5.43 9.66
N PHE A 84 1.21 -4.21 9.22
CA PHE A 84 0.01 -3.46 9.56
C PHE A 84 -0.52 -2.79 8.31
N HIS A 85 -1.84 -2.74 8.18
CA HIS A 85 -2.50 -2.09 7.06
C HIS A 85 -3.34 -0.93 7.55
N LYS A 86 -3.57 0.04 6.67
CA LYS A 86 -4.55 1.09 6.89
C LYS A 86 -5.29 1.39 5.61
N THR A 87 -6.60 1.51 5.72
CA THR A 87 -7.50 2.00 4.68
C THR A 87 -7.73 3.50 4.81
N LEU A 88 -8.06 4.15 3.69
CA LEU A 88 -8.36 5.58 3.67
C LEU A 88 -9.82 5.79 4.10
N ALA A 89 -10.09 6.72 5.02
CA ALA A 89 -11.44 6.97 5.54
C ALA A 89 -12.41 7.44 4.44
N THR A 90 -11.95 8.30 3.54
CA THR A 90 -12.72 8.79 2.39
C THR A 90 -12.85 7.78 1.26
N ALA A 91 -12.02 6.74 1.25
CA ALA A 91 -11.93 5.76 0.17
C ALA A 91 -11.55 4.37 0.74
N PRO A 92 -12.52 3.60 1.27
CA PRO A 92 -12.24 2.36 2.02
C PRO A 92 -11.65 1.24 1.15
N HIS A 93 -11.79 1.35 -0.17
CA HIS A 93 -11.19 0.44 -1.15
C HIS A 93 -9.70 0.74 -1.41
N LEU A 94 -9.20 1.89 -0.94
CA LEU A 94 -7.81 2.30 -1.03
C LEU A 94 -7.13 2.19 0.32
N GLY A 95 -5.86 1.83 0.30
CA GLY A 95 -5.06 1.69 1.50
C GLY A 95 -3.64 1.26 1.20
N TYR A 96 -2.86 1.19 2.27
CA TYR A 96 -1.48 0.78 2.22
C TYR A 96 -1.18 -0.21 3.35
N VAL A 97 -0.13 -0.99 3.16
CA VAL A 97 0.38 -1.97 4.11
C VAL A 97 1.84 -1.70 4.36
N HIS A 98 2.23 -1.62 5.62
CA HIS A 98 3.61 -1.73 6.04
C HIS A 98 4.01 -3.20 6.03
N VAL A 99 5.19 -3.50 5.51
CA VAL A 99 5.64 -4.87 5.32
C VAL A 99 6.79 -5.20 6.26
N THR A 100 7.73 -4.26 6.39
CA THR A 100 8.91 -4.44 7.24
C THR A 100 9.56 -3.11 7.56
N ALA A 101 10.32 -3.09 8.65
CA ALA A 101 11.21 -2.01 9.00
C ALA A 101 12.61 -2.57 9.32
N SER A 102 13.64 -1.80 8.97
CA SER A 102 15.01 -2.14 9.32
C SER A 102 15.85 -0.88 9.49
N LYS A 103 17.13 -1.08 9.84
CA LYS A 103 18.13 -0.02 9.87
C LYS A 103 19.08 -0.17 8.69
N ALA A 104 19.40 0.94 8.05
CA ALA A 104 20.40 0.99 7.00
C ALA A 104 21.26 2.24 7.12
N ASP A 105 22.48 2.13 6.60
CA ASP A 105 23.39 3.25 6.47
C ASP A 105 23.22 3.88 5.10
N PHE A 106 23.00 5.19 5.07
CA PHE A 106 22.90 6.00 3.86
C PHE A 106 24.03 7.01 3.87
N ALA A 107 24.76 7.19 2.76
CA ALA A 107 25.76 8.25 2.54
C ALA A 107 26.25 8.96 3.82
N ASP A 108 25.60 10.06 4.20
CA ASP A 108 25.95 10.93 5.34
C ASP A 108 25.21 10.60 6.66
N HIS A 109 24.24 9.69 6.64
CA HIS A 109 23.41 9.28 7.79
C HIS A 109 23.61 7.80 8.14
N LYS A 110 24.20 7.54 9.31
CA LYS A 110 24.32 6.19 9.88
C LYS A 110 23.06 5.78 10.65
N ASP A 111 22.77 4.49 10.70
CA ASP A 111 21.69 3.90 11.50
C ASP A 111 20.29 4.48 11.24
N VAL A 112 20.00 4.86 9.99
CA VAL A 112 18.67 5.36 9.61
C VAL A 112 17.67 4.21 9.70
N THR A 113 16.67 4.35 10.55
CA THR A 113 15.53 3.44 10.59
C THR A 113 14.64 3.75 9.40
N TRP A 114 14.19 2.73 8.68
CA TRP A 114 13.31 2.89 7.52
C TRP A 114 12.20 1.85 7.54
N GLY A 115 11.08 2.19 6.93
CA GLY A 115 9.91 1.33 6.75
C GLY A 115 9.56 1.16 5.28
N PHE A 116 9.20 -0.06 4.88
CA PHE A 116 8.75 -0.37 3.52
C PHE A 116 7.24 -0.58 3.48
N TYR A 117 6.61 0.06 2.50
CA TYR A 117 5.17 0.11 2.34
C TYR A 117 4.73 -0.23 0.92
N ILE A 118 3.53 -0.80 0.82
CA ILE A 118 2.84 -1.09 -0.44
C ILE A 118 1.46 -0.45 -0.39
N ALA A 119 1.15 0.41 -1.34
CA ALA A 119 -0.17 0.97 -1.53
C ALA A 119 -0.88 0.33 -2.75
N ASN A 120 -2.20 0.24 -2.67
CA ASN A 120 -3.04 -0.19 -3.79
C ASN A 120 -3.50 0.96 -4.71
N PHE A 121 -2.96 2.16 -4.49
CA PHE A 121 -3.15 3.36 -5.29
C PHE A 121 -1.78 3.95 -5.65
N SER A 122 -1.79 4.92 -6.56
CA SER A 122 -0.63 5.78 -6.83
C SER A 122 -0.87 7.16 -6.26
N ALA A 123 0.13 7.74 -5.60
CA ALA A 123 0.07 9.09 -5.06
C ALA A 123 1.43 9.79 -5.15
N GLU A 124 1.37 11.11 -5.20
CA GLU A 124 2.53 11.95 -4.95
C GLU A 124 2.86 11.97 -3.45
N ILE A 125 4.13 11.75 -3.14
CA ILE A 125 4.63 11.73 -1.76
C ILE A 125 5.67 12.86 -1.71
N GLY A 126 5.32 13.94 -1.03
CA GLY A 126 6.11 15.16 -0.97
C GLY A 126 5.60 16.06 0.14
N ALA A 127 6.35 17.10 0.46
CA ALA A 127 5.84 18.24 1.21
C ALA A 127 5.85 19.41 0.21
N GLU A 128 4.69 19.92 -0.20
CA GLU A 128 4.66 21.14 -1.01
C GLU A 128 3.68 22.19 -0.47
N SER A 129 3.99 23.41 -0.90
CA SER A 129 3.63 24.73 -0.37
C SER A 129 2.14 25.04 -0.37
N VAL A 130 1.81 26.06 0.42
CA VAL A 130 0.50 26.62 0.79
C VAL A 130 -0.57 26.64 -0.33
N ASP A 131 -0.19 26.61 -1.60
CA ASP A 131 -1.07 26.73 -2.77
C ASP A 131 -1.86 25.46 -3.12
N ASP A 132 -1.37 24.26 -2.82
CA ASP A 132 -2.04 22.98 -3.19
C ASP A 132 -3.18 22.57 -2.24
N ILE A 133 -3.23 23.19 -1.05
CA ILE A 133 -4.21 22.92 0.01
C ILE A 133 -5.62 23.35 -0.42
N ALA A 134 -5.72 24.36 -1.28
CA ALA A 134 -6.98 24.90 -1.78
C ALA A 134 -7.80 23.89 -2.63
N ALA A 135 -7.20 22.77 -3.08
CA ALA A 135 -7.82 21.83 -4.02
C ALA A 135 -8.45 20.57 -3.38
N GLY A 136 -8.36 20.37 -2.06
CA GLY A 136 -9.14 19.35 -1.32
C GLY A 136 -8.93 17.88 -1.70
N LYS A 137 -7.74 17.47 -2.18
CA LYS A 137 -7.44 16.12 -2.71
C LYS A 137 -6.37 15.35 -1.92
N ALA A 138 -6.36 15.46 -0.61
CA ALA A 138 -5.25 14.98 0.20
C ALA A 138 -5.68 13.92 1.23
N VAL A 139 -4.84 12.89 1.42
CA VAL A 139 -5.15 11.78 2.36
C VAL A 139 -4.03 11.56 3.38
N VAL A 140 -4.43 11.48 4.64
CA VAL A 140 -3.58 11.47 5.84
C VAL A 140 -3.13 10.04 6.23
N LEU A 141 -1.82 9.84 6.39
CA LEU A 141 -1.26 8.74 7.20
C LEU A 141 -1.55 9.07 8.68
N PRO A 142 -2.14 8.18 9.52
CA PRO A 142 -2.36 8.53 10.91
C PRO A 142 -1.06 8.25 11.66
N ALA A 143 -0.43 9.32 12.08
CA ALA A 143 -0.27 9.41 13.50
C ALA A 143 -1.60 10.00 14.01
N GLU A 144 -2.49 9.17 14.61
CA GLU A 144 -3.81 9.56 15.14
C GLU A 144 -3.85 10.89 15.92
N THR A 145 -4.98 11.59 15.67
CA THR A 145 -5.75 12.51 16.51
C THR A 145 -4.97 13.45 17.44
N VAL A 146 -4.90 14.72 17.03
CA VAL A 146 -4.69 15.82 17.98
C VAL A 146 -6.05 16.20 18.54
N ALA A 147 -6.15 16.14 19.87
CA ALA A 147 -7.30 16.63 20.62
C ALA A 147 -7.51 18.13 20.38
N ALA A 148 -8.77 18.53 20.39
CA ALA A 148 -9.24 19.90 20.20
C ALA A 148 -8.52 20.92 21.09
N GLY A 149 -8.00 21.99 20.47
CA GLY A 149 -7.46 23.17 21.13
C GLY A 149 -7.27 24.28 20.09
N ALA A 150 -7.82 25.46 20.38
CA ALA A 150 -8.12 26.54 19.44
C ALA A 150 -6.93 27.35 18.91
N GLY A 151 -7.10 27.98 17.74
CA GLY A 151 -6.41 29.22 17.34
C GLY A 151 -5.54 29.13 16.08
N ASP A 152 -6.07 29.64 14.95
CA ASP A 152 -5.44 30.34 13.81
C ASP A 152 -4.06 29.89 13.23
N SER A 153 -3.63 28.68 13.57
CA SER A 153 -2.42 28.00 13.07
C SER A 153 -2.75 26.72 12.29
N MET A 154 -4.03 26.57 11.91
CA MET A 154 -4.62 25.36 11.33
C MET A 154 -4.17 25.06 9.91
N THR A 155 -3.85 26.06 9.08
CA THR A 155 -3.50 25.84 7.66
C THR A 155 -2.12 25.22 7.48
N GLU A 156 -1.13 25.59 8.30
CA GLU A 156 0.24 25.10 8.18
C GLU A 156 0.46 23.74 8.87
N GLN A 157 -0.32 23.44 9.92
CA GLN A 157 -0.37 22.09 10.52
C GLN A 157 -1.20 21.12 9.69
N ALA A 158 -2.32 21.54 9.09
CA ALA A 158 -3.07 20.71 8.14
C ALA A 158 -2.27 20.44 6.85
N ALA A 159 -1.44 21.39 6.39
CA ALA A 159 -0.46 21.14 5.32
C ALA A 159 0.54 20.03 5.69
N ARG A 160 0.93 19.94 6.96
CA ARG A 160 1.82 18.90 7.49
C ARG A 160 1.14 17.54 7.66
N GLU A 161 -0.20 17.49 7.72
CA GLU A 161 -1.00 16.27 7.94
C GLU A 161 -1.17 15.42 6.69
N HIS A 162 -1.01 15.99 5.50
CA HIS A 162 -1.20 15.25 4.26
C HIS A 162 0.11 14.69 3.73
N PHE A 163 0.23 13.36 3.77
CA PHE A 163 1.40 12.65 3.23
C PHE A 163 1.21 12.18 1.79
N PHE A 164 -0.04 11.89 1.40
CA PHE A 164 -0.38 11.48 0.04
C PHE A 164 -1.13 12.61 -0.67
N HIS A 165 -0.56 13.04 -1.79
CA HIS A 165 -1.11 14.02 -2.70
C HIS A 165 -1.54 13.34 -3.99
N HIS A 166 -2.53 13.91 -4.69
CA HIS A 166 -2.98 13.42 -6.00
C HIS A 166 -3.24 11.90 -6.04
N VAL A 167 -4.01 11.38 -5.09
CA VAL A 167 -4.34 9.95 -5.02
C VAL A 167 -5.11 9.54 -6.29
N LYS A 168 -4.44 8.76 -7.15
CA LYS A 168 -5.00 8.16 -8.35
C LYS A 168 -5.53 6.77 -7.99
N PRO A 169 -6.87 6.56 -7.98
CA PRO A 169 -7.50 5.28 -7.64
C PRO A 169 -7.35 4.21 -8.74
N GLY A 170 -6.63 4.51 -9.82
CA GLY A 170 -6.35 3.52 -10.87
C GLY A 170 -5.67 2.27 -10.29
N TYR A 171 -5.79 1.13 -10.99
CA TYR A 171 -5.23 -0.17 -10.59
C TYR A 171 -3.68 -0.23 -10.54
N SER A 172 -3.00 0.88 -10.26
CA SER A 172 -1.56 0.97 -10.07
C SER A 172 -1.20 0.75 -8.61
N ARG A 173 -0.36 -0.25 -8.34
CA ARG A 173 0.29 -0.43 -7.04
C ARG A 173 1.46 0.53 -6.92
N MET A 174 1.66 1.05 -5.72
CA MET A 174 2.82 1.89 -5.41
C MET A 174 3.65 1.24 -4.30
N TYR A 175 4.95 1.19 -4.51
CA TYR A 175 5.93 0.73 -3.57
C TYR A 175 6.77 1.90 -3.13
N PHE A 176 6.90 2.10 -1.83
CA PHE A 176 7.69 3.21 -1.30
C PHE A 176 8.34 2.83 0.02
N ALA A 177 9.47 3.45 0.30
CA ALA A 177 10.13 3.34 1.59
C ALA A 177 10.37 4.72 2.19
N VAL A 178 10.22 4.82 3.50
CA VAL A 178 10.26 6.08 4.24
C VAL A 178 11.24 5.94 5.38
N ALA A 179 12.07 6.96 5.58
CA ALA A 179 12.92 7.08 6.75
C ALA A 179 12.08 7.43 7.99
N MET A 180 12.35 6.76 9.09
CA MET A 180 11.64 6.90 10.35
C MET A 180 12.63 7.35 11.43
N LYS A 181 12.17 8.25 12.30
CA LYS A 181 12.87 8.69 13.51
C LYS A 181 11.99 8.33 14.70
N ASN A 182 12.61 7.96 15.80
CA ASN A 182 11.89 7.84 17.07
C ASN A 182 11.60 9.26 17.55
N ALA A 183 10.33 9.65 17.62
CA ALA A 183 9.93 10.87 18.28
C ALA A 183 9.70 10.55 19.75
N GLU A 184 10.41 11.24 20.63
CA GLU A 184 10.15 11.20 22.07
C GLU A 184 8.94 12.09 22.37
N ALA A 185 7.77 11.48 22.41
CA ALA A 185 6.52 12.11 22.85
C ALA A 185 6.03 11.40 24.12
N GLY A 186 6.70 11.68 25.25
CA GLY A 186 6.39 11.07 26.54
C GLY A 186 6.76 9.58 26.64
N GLU A 187 5.97 8.80 27.41
CA GLU A 187 6.20 7.36 27.65
C GLU A 187 6.00 6.46 26.41
N ASN A 188 5.36 6.97 25.35
CA ASN A 188 5.07 6.21 24.14
C ASN A 188 6.08 6.53 23.03
N ARG A 189 6.94 5.55 22.70
CA ARG A 189 7.85 5.62 21.55
C ARG A 189 7.04 5.63 20.25
N ARG A 190 6.79 6.81 19.69
CA ARG A 190 6.11 6.98 18.39
C ARG A 190 7.16 7.04 17.28
N GLN A 191 7.01 6.20 16.25
CA GLN A 191 7.81 6.35 15.03
C GLN A 191 7.18 7.45 14.16
N VAL A 192 7.96 8.49 13.88
CA VAL A 192 7.57 9.62 13.02
C VAL A 192 8.47 9.62 11.79
N ILE A 193 7.95 10.12 10.67
CA ILE A 193 8.70 10.21 9.42
C ILE A 193 9.86 11.20 9.60
N ASN A 194 11.07 10.75 9.31
CA ASN A 194 12.26 11.60 9.36
C ASN A 194 12.34 12.43 8.08
N ARG A 195 11.89 13.70 8.13
CA ARG A 195 11.94 14.63 7.00
C ARG A 195 13.33 15.27 6.80
N ASP A 196 14.25 15.10 7.76
CA ASP A 196 15.63 15.60 7.65
C ASP A 196 16.41 14.88 6.52
N ILE A 197 15.89 13.73 6.06
CA ILE A 197 16.51 12.89 5.03
C ILE A 197 15.77 13.11 3.71
N ARG A 198 16.48 13.68 2.70
CA ARG A 198 15.95 13.95 1.35
C ARG A 198 14.67 14.82 1.33
N ASP A 199 14.59 15.81 2.22
CA ASP A 199 13.53 16.83 2.37
C ASP A 199 12.12 16.32 2.74
N ASN A 200 11.72 15.14 2.28
CA ASN A 200 10.40 14.54 2.51
C ASN A 200 10.45 13.21 3.29
N GLY A 201 11.65 12.71 3.61
CA GLY A 201 11.84 11.42 4.27
C GLY A 201 11.59 10.21 3.38
N VAL A 202 11.35 10.38 2.08
CA VAL A 202 11.09 9.28 1.14
C VAL A 202 12.40 8.79 0.54
N LEU A 203 12.71 7.53 0.79
CA LEU A 203 13.93 6.90 0.28
C LEU A 203 13.79 6.53 -1.19
N PHE A 204 12.67 5.93 -1.57
CA PHE A 204 12.31 5.67 -2.95
C PHE A 204 10.79 5.52 -3.10
N ARG A 205 10.33 5.72 -4.33
CA ARG A 205 8.95 5.47 -4.77
C ARG A 205 8.98 4.87 -6.16
N THR A 206 8.27 3.78 -6.39
CA THR A 206 8.16 3.14 -7.71
C THR A 206 6.83 2.40 -7.86
N ALA A 207 6.37 2.25 -9.11
CA ALA A 207 5.22 1.39 -9.44
C ALA A 207 5.66 -0.03 -9.83
N ASP A 208 6.92 -0.22 -10.22
CA ASP A 208 7.44 -1.51 -10.65
C ASP A 208 7.86 -2.38 -9.44
N PRO A 209 7.26 -3.56 -9.25
CA PRO A 209 7.62 -4.46 -8.15
C PRO A 209 9.06 -4.97 -8.20
N LYS A 210 9.66 -5.11 -9.39
CA LYS A 210 11.06 -5.59 -9.48
C LYS A 210 12.03 -4.55 -8.97
N THR A 211 11.88 -3.31 -9.46
CA THR A 211 12.63 -2.15 -8.97
C THR A 211 12.43 -1.95 -7.47
N ALA A 212 11.20 -2.09 -6.97
CA ALA A 212 10.91 -2.01 -5.54
C ALA A 212 11.69 -3.06 -4.73
N LEU A 213 11.65 -4.32 -5.18
CA LEU A 213 12.36 -5.41 -4.52
C LEU A 213 13.86 -5.16 -4.49
N LYS A 214 14.44 -4.78 -5.63
CA LYS A 214 15.86 -4.42 -5.75
C LYS A 214 16.24 -3.34 -4.75
N ASN A 215 15.46 -2.24 -4.70
CA ASN A 215 15.74 -1.13 -3.79
C ASN A 215 15.69 -1.57 -2.32
N VAL A 216 14.66 -2.32 -1.90
CA VAL A 216 14.57 -2.82 -0.51
C VAL A 216 15.74 -3.75 -0.16
N LEU A 217 16.13 -4.64 -1.08
CA LEU A 217 17.28 -5.52 -0.88
C LEU A 217 18.59 -4.75 -0.78
N MET A 218 18.76 -3.69 -1.57
CA MET A 218 19.90 -2.78 -1.46
C MET A 218 19.95 -2.10 -0.09
N LEU A 219 18.79 -1.70 0.46
CA LEU A 219 18.71 -1.16 1.82
C LEU A 219 19.11 -2.19 2.89
N GLY A 220 18.78 -3.46 2.68
CA GLY A 220 19.18 -4.55 3.59
C GLY A 220 20.62 -5.05 3.41
N ALA A 221 21.28 -4.72 2.30
CA ALA A 221 22.61 -5.21 1.96
C ALA A 221 23.71 -4.41 2.67
N ARG A 222 24.18 -4.94 3.80
CA ARG A 222 25.26 -4.35 4.61
C ARG A 222 26.65 -4.45 3.99
N ASN A 223 26.90 -5.51 3.21
CA ASN A 223 28.22 -5.79 2.64
C ASN A 223 28.28 -5.42 1.15
N ALA A 224 29.44 -4.98 0.67
CA ALA A 224 29.66 -4.66 -0.75
C ALA A 224 29.39 -5.86 -1.67
N GLU A 225 29.75 -7.08 -1.25
CA GLU A 225 29.47 -8.31 -2.00
C GLU A 225 27.97 -8.57 -2.16
N LEU A 226 27.18 -8.36 -1.10
CA LEU A 226 25.73 -8.51 -1.14
C LEU A 226 25.09 -7.49 -2.07
N ARG A 227 25.61 -6.25 -2.07
CA ARG A 227 25.15 -5.20 -3.00
C ARG A 227 25.42 -5.60 -4.45
N LYS A 228 26.59 -6.14 -4.78
CA LYS A 228 26.89 -6.67 -6.13
C LYS A 228 25.90 -7.76 -6.55
N ILE A 229 25.56 -8.68 -5.64
CA ILE A 229 24.58 -9.75 -5.92
C ILE A 229 23.19 -9.17 -6.20
N VAL A 230 22.76 -8.17 -5.41
CA VAL A 230 21.45 -7.52 -5.60
C VAL A 230 21.44 -6.65 -6.87
N GLU A 231 22.54 -5.98 -7.20
CA GLU A 231 22.68 -5.17 -8.41
C GLU A 231 22.53 -5.99 -9.70
N ALA A 232 23.03 -7.22 -9.69
CA ALA A 232 22.92 -8.18 -10.78
C ALA A 232 21.47 -8.62 -11.08
N ILE A 233 20.50 -8.25 -10.24
CA ILE A 233 19.08 -8.50 -10.47
C ILE A 233 18.51 -7.36 -11.30
N GLY A 234 18.10 -7.70 -12.52
CA GLY A 234 17.29 -6.86 -13.44
C GLY A 234 15.97 -7.54 -13.79
#